data_AF-A0A1H8P2M7-F1
#
_entry.id   AF-A0A1H8P2M7-F1
#
_cell.length_a   1.000
_cell.length_b   1.000
_cell.length_c   1.000
_cell.angle_alpha   90.00
_cell.angle_beta   90.00
_cell.angle_gamma   90.00
#
_symmetry.space_group_name_H-M   'P 1'
#
loop_
_entity.id
_entity.type
_entity.pdbx_description
1 polymer ?
#
loop_
_entity_poly.entity_id
_entity_poly.type
_entity_poly.pdbx_seq_one_letter_code
_entity_poly.pdbx_strand_id
1 'polypeptide(L)'
;MNQDNAPGLIPFTIDLTFEEARRRAEVVAALGPDWDPMAALRGEQEAYALLYSDLDPEQQRVYDELVAAGVLPGEEPGRAATD
;
A
#
# COMPACT_ATOMS: atom_id res chain seq x y z
N MET A 1 15.91 -12.57 27.54
CA MET A 1 16.09 -11.51 28.54
C MET A 1 14.80 -11.51 29.36
N ASN A 2 14.77 -12.22 30.49
CA ASN A 2 13.59 -12.24 31.37
C ASN A 2 13.59 -10.94 32.17
N GLN A 3 12.64 -10.06 31.91
CA GLN A 3 12.36 -8.85 32.69
C GLN A 3 11.15 -9.10 33.60
N ASP A 4 11.15 -10.23 34.30
CA ASP A 4 10.05 -10.63 35.18
C ASP A 4 10.41 -10.33 36.64
N ASN A 5 10.32 -9.06 37.04
CA ASN A 5 9.97 -8.57 38.40
C ASN A 5 10.53 -7.15 38.64
N ALA A 6 9.88 -6.14 38.08
CA ALA A 6 9.86 -4.82 38.72
C ALA A 6 8.56 -4.73 39.53
N PRO A 7 8.59 -4.72 40.88
CA PRO A 7 7.38 -4.70 41.69
C PRO A 7 6.59 -3.41 41.39
N GLY A 8 5.37 -3.57 40.88
CA GLY A 8 4.44 -2.47 40.59
C GLY A 8 4.10 -2.26 39.11
N LEU A 9 4.72 -2.98 38.17
CA LEU A 9 4.32 -2.93 36.75
C LEU A 9 3.28 -4.00 36.43
N ILE A 10 2.22 -3.61 35.71
CA ILE A 10 1.23 -4.53 35.17
C ILE A 10 1.68 -4.93 33.77
N PRO A 11 1.85 -6.23 33.46
CA PRO A 11 2.21 -6.66 32.12
C PRO A 11 1.11 -6.25 31.13
N PHE A 12 1.51 -5.51 30.10
CA PHE A 12 0.65 -5.12 28.98
C PHE A 12 1.05 -5.94 27.76
N THR A 13 0.12 -6.74 27.26
CA THR A 13 0.29 -7.53 26.04
C THR A 13 -0.83 -7.16 25.08
N ILE A 14 -0.46 -6.86 23.83
CA ILE A 14 -1.39 -6.52 22.76
C ILE A 14 -1.10 -7.43 21.57
N ASP A 15 -2.15 -8.02 21.01
CA ASP A 15 -2.06 -8.77 19.75
C ASP A 15 -2.18 -7.78 18.59
N LEU A 16 -1.04 -7.45 17.98
CA LEU A 16 -1.01 -6.51 16.85
C LEU A 16 -1.66 -7.08 15.59
N THR A 17 -1.71 -8.41 15.43
CA THR A 17 -2.37 -9.04 14.29
C THR A 17 -3.88 -8.84 14.39
N PHE A 18 -4.44 -9.05 15.59
CA PHE A 18 -5.85 -8.77 15.86
C PHE A 18 -6.18 -7.29 15.70
N GLU A 19 -5.36 -6.40 16.27
CA GLU A 19 -5.61 -4.97 16.19
C GLU A 19 -5.49 -4.43 14.76
N GLU A 20 -4.59 -4.97 13.95
CA GLU A 20 -4.49 -4.60 12.54
C GLU A 20 -5.71 -5.09 11.74
N ALA A 21 -6.22 -6.30 12.02
CA ALA A 21 -7.46 -6.77 11.41
C ALA A 21 -8.64 -5.85 11.78
N ARG A 22 -8.74 -5.42 13.05
CA ARG A 22 -9.74 -4.45 13.50
C ARG A 22 -9.60 -3.11 12.77
N ARG A 23 -8.39 -2.56 12.69
CA ARG A 23 -8.13 -1.29 11.98
C ARG A 23 -8.56 -1.37 10.52
N ARG A 24 -8.22 -2.46 9.81
CA ARG A 24 -8.61 -2.65 8.41
C ARG A 24 -10.13 -2.76 8.24
N ALA A 25 -10.81 -3.45 9.14
CA ALA A 25 -12.28 -3.55 9.11
C ALA A 25 -12.94 -2.18 9.26
N GLU A 26 -12.48 -1.36 10.22
CA GLU A 26 -12.99 0.00 10.42
C GLU A 26 -12.72 0.91 9.21
N VAL A 27 -11.55 0.77 8.55
CA VAL A 27 -11.25 1.49 7.31
C VAL A 27 -12.23 1.14 6.20
N VAL A 28 -12.49 -0.15 5.97
CA VAL A 28 -13.46 -0.60 4.95
C VAL A 28 -14.87 -0.12 5.30
N ALA A 29 -15.26 -0.19 6.57
CA ALA A 29 -16.56 0.32 7.03
C ALA A 29 -16.72 1.84 6.77
N ALA A 30 -15.66 2.62 6.99
CA ALA A 30 -15.65 4.06 6.77
C ALA A 30 -15.76 4.46 5.28
N LEU A 31 -15.27 3.61 4.37
CA LEU A 31 -15.41 3.81 2.91
C LEU A 31 -16.87 3.63 2.44
N GLY A 32 -17.67 2.89 3.21
CA GLY A 32 -19.10 2.74 2.98
C GLY A 32 -19.46 1.61 2.02
N PRO A 33 -20.76 1.24 1.95
CA PRO A 33 -21.24 0.09 1.18
C PRO A 33 -21.15 0.28 -0.34
N ASP A 34 -21.07 1.53 -0.80
CA ASP A 34 -21.00 1.87 -2.22
C ASP A 34 -19.55 1.92 -2.75
N TRP A 35 -18.56 1.69 -1.90
CA TRP A 35 -17.17 1.69 -2.31
C TRP A 35 -16.85 0.47 -3.18
N ASP A 36 -16.48 0.72 -4.44
CA ASP A 36 -16.00 -0.29 -5.38
C ASP A 36 -14.45 -0.29 -5.38
N PRO A 37 -13.79 -1.29 -4.76
CA PRO A 37 -12.33 -1.35 -4.71
C PRO A 37 -11.72 -1.56 -6.10
N MET A 38 -12.42 -2.22 -7.03
CA MET A 38 -11.93 -2.43 -8.38
C MET A 38 -12.01 -1.16 -9.22
N ALA A 39 -13.04 -0.34 -9.02
CA ALA A 39 -13.11 0.99 -9.61
C ALA A 39 -12.01 1.91 -9.06
N ALA A 40 -11.74 1.87 -7.75
CA ALA A 40 -10.66 2.63 -7.13
C ALA A 40 -9.29 2.25 -7.69
N LEU A 41 -8.99 0.95 -7.80
CA LEU A 41 -7.74 0.45 -8.39
C LEU A 41 -7.61 0.87 -9.86
N ARG A 42 -8.69 0.79 -10.65
CA ARG A 42 -8.66 1.23 -12.05
C ARG A 42 -8.36 2.72 -12.16
N GLY A 43 -9.01 3.55 -11.33
CA GLY A 43 -8.77 4.98 -11.28
C GLY A 43 -7.33 5.34 -10.89
N GLU A 44 -6.73 4.59 -9.97
CA GLU A 44 -5.31 4.75 -9.61
C GLU A 44 -4.39 4.45 -10.81
N GLN A 45 -4.64 3.36 -11.54
CA GLN A 45 -3.85 3.00 -12.73
C GLN A 45 -4.01 4.04 -13.85
N GLU A 46 -5.22 4.55 -14.08
CA GLU A 46 -5.49 5.63 -15.04
C GLU A 46 -4.77 6.92 -14.64
N ALA A 47 -4.82 7.31 -13.37
CA ALA A 47 -4.10 8.48 -12.86
C ALA A 47 -2.58 8.31 -13.01
N TYR A 48 -2.05 7.11 -12.77
CA TYR A 48 -0.64 6.81 -12.94
C TYR A 48 -0.20 6.93 -14.41
N ALA A 49 -1.01 6.41 -15.34
CA ALA A 49 -0.76 6.56 -16.78
C ALA A 49 -0.77 8.03 -17.22
N LEU A 50 -1.67 8.85 -16.67
CA LEU A 50 -1.71 10.29 -16.94
C LEU A 50 -0.50 11.03 -16.35
N LEU A 51 0.01 10.60 -15.18
CA LEU A 51 1.16 11.26 -14.54
C LEU A 51 2.43 11.15 -15.39
N TYR A 52 2.57 10.04 -16.12
CA TYR A 52 3.71 9.76 -17.00
C TYR A 52 3.31 9.81 -18.48
N SER A 53 2.18 10.45 -18.81
CA SER A 53 1.83 10.75 -20.20
C SER A 53 2.65 11.93 -20.71
N ASP A 54 2.90 11.97 -22.01
CA ASP A 54 3.53 13.10 -22.71
C ASP A 54 4.92 13.49 -22.17
N LEU A 55 5.68 12.52 -21.66
CA LEU A 55 7.07 12.74 -21.27
C LEU A 55 7.91 13.13 -22.48
N ASP A 56 8.75 14.14 -22.30
CA ASP A 56 9.79 14.44 -23.27
C ASP A 56 10.89 13.35 -23.27
N PRO A 57 11.80 13.34 -24.26
CA PRO A 57 12.81 12.29 -24.36
C PRO A 57 13.76 12.19 -23.16
N GLU A 58 14.03 13.29 -22.45
CA GLU A 58 14.89 13.28 -21.27
C GLU A 58 14.12 12.73 -20.06
N GLN A 59 12.87 13.16 -19.90
CA GLN A 59 11.96 12.67 -18.87
C GLN A 59 11.67 11.17 -19.03
N GLN A 60 11.45 10.69 -20.24
CA GLN A 60 11.26 9.27 -20.53
C GLN A 60 12.49 8.46 -20.11
N ARG A 61 13.70 8.94 -20.44
CA ARG A 61 14.94 8.28 -20.04
C ARG A 61 15.07 8.15 -18.52
N VAL A 62 14.72 9.21 -17.78
CA VAL A 62 14.74 9.19 -16.31
C VAL A 62 13.67 8.26 -15.76
N TYR A 63 12.46 8.27 -16.33
CA TYR A 63 11.40 7.35 -15.95
C TYR A 63 11.84 5.89 -16.11
N ASP A 64 12.42 5.53 -17.27
CA ASP A 64 12.91 4.18 -17.54
C ASP A 64 14.02 3.75 -16.55
N GLU A 65 14.92 4.66 -16.20
CA GLU A 65 15.99 4.44 -15.21
C GLU A 65 15.42 4.17 -13.81
N LEU A 66 14.39 4.92 -13.41
CA LEU A 66 13.73 4.76 -12.12
C LEU A 66 12.90 3.47 -12.05
N VAL A 67 12.26 3.07 -13.14
CA VAL A 67 11.57 1.77 -13.25
C VAL A 67 12.58 0.62 -13.15
N ALA A 68 13.69 0.70 -13.89
CA ALA A 68 14.74 -0.33 -13.83
C ALA A 68 15.38 -0.45 -12.44
N ALA A 69 15.49 0.67 -11.71
CA ALA A 69 15.97 0.70 -10.33
C ALA A 69 14.94 0.23 -9.30
N GLY A 70 13.69 -0.03 -9.70
CA GLY A 70 12.58 -0.40 -8.80
C GLY A 70 12.08 0.74 -7.92
N VAL A 71 12.44 1.99 -8.26
CA VAL A 71 11.97 3.19 -7.54
C VAL A 71 10.54 3.52 -7.95
N LEU A 72 10.24 3.41 -9.24
CA LEU A 72 8.88 3.55 -9.76
C LEU A 72 8.32 2.17 -10.14
N PRO A 73 7.03 1.90 -9.89
CA PRO A 73 6.38 0.74 -10.45
C PRO A 73 6.40 0.84 -11.98
N GLY A 74 6.85 -0.23 -12.64
CA GLY A 74 6.76 -0.35 -14.10
C GLY A 74 5.33 -0.64 -14.56
N GLU A 75 5.10 -0.56 -15.87
CA GLU A 75 3.88 -1.04 -16.53
C GLU A 75 3.87 -2.58 -16.55
N GLU A 76 3.84 -3.23 -15.38
CA GLU A 76 3.59 -4.67 -15.30
C GLU A 76 2.08 -4.93 -15.44
N PRO A 77 1.65 -5.77 -16.40
CA PRO A 77 0.24 -6.12 -16.58
C PRO A 77 -0.18 -7.11 -15.49
N GLY A 78 -0.37 -6.65 -14.25
CA GLY A 78 -0.65 -7.62 -13.20
C GLY A 78 -0.57 -7.18 -11.75
N ARG A 79 -1.03 -5.98 -11.38
CA ARG A 79 -1.30 -5.68 -9.96
C ARG A 79 -2.49 -6.49 -9.37
N ALA A 80 -2.90 -7.56 -10.05
CA ALA A 80 -3.71 -8.67 -9.56
C ALA A 80 -3.20 -10.01 -10.15
N ALA A 81 -1.92 -10.34 -9.95
CA ALA A 81 -1.42 -11.70 -10.05
C ALA A 81 -0.30 -11.91 -9.02
N THR A 82 -0.69 -12.27 -7.80
CA THR A 82 0.18 -13.00 -6.88
C THR A 82 -0.47 -14.35 -6.66
N ASP A 83 0.29 -15.41 -6.98
CA ASP A 83 0.00 -16.84 -6.72
C ASP A 83 -0.57 -17.11 -5.32
#